data_AF-A0A3D0NI88-F1
#
_entry.id   AF-A0A3D0NI88-F1
#
_cell.length_a   1.000
_cell.length_b   1.000
_cell.length_c   1.000
_cell.angle_alpha   90.00
_cell.angle_beta   90.00
_cell.angle_gamma   90.00
#
_symmetry.space_group_name_H-M   'P 1'
#
loop_
_entity.id
_entity.type
_entity.pdbx_description
1 polymer ?
#
loop_
_entity_poly.entity_id
_entity_poly.type
_entity_poly.pdbx_seq_one_letter_code
_entity_poly.pdbx_strand_id
1 'polypeptide(L)'
;MEQSTHASFCRIDSMTMNRWATGWFSLFVSLLTTSLNAENSKPNVLILLADNWAAPHASIMGDRSVKTPTFDSIARNGVYFTNAFCQIPSCSPSRAVLLTGRVAHQLEVAANLWGQFPDQQWTFPLALSRSSASYQVGYMIKGWGPGRYLGERHTFGKPNPAGFKTESFEAFLETVGDKPFCFWFGSHDPHRPWEAEKEFYRGLDASKVEVPSYLPDHPTVRKEIVDYYAEVQKFDSQCGEIIKSLK
;
A
#
# COMPACT_ATOMS: atom_id res chain seq x y z
N MET A 1 -42.77 22.85 -67.60
CA MET A 1 -41.51 22.09 -67.74
C MET A 1 -40.94 21.99 -66.34
N GLU A 2 -41.38 20.96 -65.60
CA GLU A 2 -40.52 19.86 -65.13
C GLU A 2 -39.78 20.26 -63.84
N GLN A 3 -39.83 19.56 -62.71
CA GLN A 3 -40.21 18.19 -62.40
C GLN A 3 -40.68 18.08 -60.94
N SER A 4 -41.42 17.00 -60.70
CA SER A 4 -41.98 16.47 -59.47
C SER A 4 -40.99 16.22 -58.33
N THR A 5 -41.49 16.22 -57.09
CA THR A 5 -41.39 15.03 -56.23
C THR A 5 -42.46 15.06 -55.14
N HIS A 6 -43.36 14.08 -55.21
CA HIS A 6 -44.31 13.74 -54.16
C HIS A 6 -43.59 13.06 -52.99
N ALA A 7 -43.93 13.41 -51.76
CA ALA A 7 -43.78 12.52 -50.61
C ALA A 7 -45.09 12.53 -49.82
N SER A 8 -45.86 11.46 -50.00
CA SER A 8 -47.04 11.13 -49.21
C SER A 8 -46.63 10.90 -47.75
N PHE A 9 -47.17 11.68 -46.82
CA PHE A 9 -47.09 11.33 -45.40
C PHE A 9 -48.31 10.50 -45.02
N CYS A 10 -48.05 9.22 -44.73
CA CYS A 10 -49.00 8.24 -44.24
C CYS A 10 -49.55 8.71 -42.88
N ARG A 11 -50.88 8.82 -42.74
CA ARG A 11 -51.53 8.94 -41.42
C ARG A 11 -51.34 7.60 -40.71
N ILE A 12 -50.60 7.61 -39.60
CA ILE A 12 -50.55 6.48 -38.67
C ILE A 12 -51.86 6.55 -37.88
N ASP A 13 -52.77 5.64 -38.20
CA ASP A 13 -53.94 5.35 -37.38
C ASP A 13 -53.51 4.94 -35.97
N SER A 14 -54.28 5.41 -35.00
CA SER A 14 -54.13 5.14 -33.58
C SER A 14 -54.02 3.64 -33.29
N MET A 15 -52.79 3.16 -33.08
CA MET A 15 -52.55 1.87 -32.46
C MET A 15 -52.94 1.96 -30.99
N THR A 16 -53.99 1.22 -30.63
CA THR A 16 -54.38 0.93 -29.25
C THR A 16 -53.17 0.45 -28.45
N MET A 17 -52.81 1.24 -27.45
CA MET A 17 -51.70 1.02 -26.54
C MET A 17 -51.95 -0.26 -25.74
N ASN A 18 -51.21 -1.33 -26.05
CA ASN A 18 -51.24 -2.57 -25.29
C ASN A 18 -50.73 -2.30 -23.86
N ARG A 19 -51.54 -2.62 -22.85
CA ARG A 19 -51.29 -2.39 -21.41
C ARG A 19 -50.14 -3.22 -20.80
N TRP A 20 -49.22 -3.74 -21.62
CA TRP A 20 -48.16 -4.66 -21.21
C TRP A 20 -46.74 -4.06 -21.32
N ALA A 21 -46.61 -2.79 -21.71
CA ALA A 21 -45.30 -2.14 -21.96
C ALA A 21 -44.90 -1.07 -20.91
N THR A 22 -45.66 -0.89 -19.83
CA THR A 22 -45.32 0.09 -18.77
C THR A 22 -44.58 -0.54 -17.58
N GLY A 23 -44.56 -1.87 -17.46
CA GLY A 23 -43.96 -2.57 -16.31
C GLY A 23 -42.44 -2.76 -16.40
N TRP A 24 -41.85 -2.74 -17.60
CA TRP A 24 -40.43 -3.05 -17.79
C TRP A 24 -39.52 -1.82 -17.86
N PHE A 25 -40.07 -0.65 -18.20
CA PHE A 25 -39.30 0.60 -18.24
C PHE A 25 -39.04 1.16 -16.83
N SER A 26 -39.97 0.97 -15.88
CA SER A 26 -39.77 1.39 -14.49
C SER A 26 -38.81 0.49 -13.70
N LEU A 27 -38.70 -0.79 -14.05
CA LEU A 27 -37.78 -1.71 -13.36
C LEU A 27 -36.31 -1.47 -13.76
N PHE A 28 -36.06 -1.00 -14.99
CA PHE A 28 -34.70 -0.71 -15.47
C PHE A 28 -34.15 0.63 -14.95
N VAL A 29 -35.01 1.64 -14.72
CA VAL A 29 -34.59 2.92 -14.14
C VAL A 29 -34.30 2.79 -12.63
N SER A 30 -35.03 1.93 -11.91
CA SER A 30 -34.81 1.73 -10.47
C SER A 30 -33.50 1.00 -10.13
N LEU A 31 -32.93 0.23 -11.07
CA LEU A 31 -31.65 -0.49 -10.89
C LEU A 31 -30.42 0.41 -11.15
N LEU A 32 -30.59 1.55 -11.82
CA LEU A 32 -29.52 2.54 -12.04
C LEU A 32 -29.40 3.54 -10.88
N THR A 33 -30.44 3.72 -10.07
CA THR A 33 -30.45 4.68 -8.94
C THR A 33 -29.84 4.12 -7.65
N THR A 34 -29.72 2.80 -7.49
CA THR A 34 -29.20 2.19 -6.25
C THR A 34 -27.67 2.16 -6.12
N SER A 35 -26.92 2.56 -7.16
CA SER A 35 -25.44 2.57 -7.12
C SER A 35 -24.82 3.94 -6.78
N LEU A 36 -25.62 4.98 -6.54
CA LEU A 36 -25.12 6.33 -6.22
C LEU A 36 -24.98 6.60 -4.70
N ASN A 37 -25.35 5.65 -3.84
CA ASN A 37 -25.29 5.77 -2.39
C ASN A 37 -24.18 4.90 -1.75
N ALA A 38 -23.10 4.61 -2.48
CA ALA A 38 -21.84 4.42 -1.76
C ALA A 38 -21.52 5.78 -1.15
N GLU A 39 -21.64 5.89 0.18
CA GLU A 39 -21.10 7.04 0.92
C GLU A 39 -19.73 7.33 0.33
N ASN A 40 -19.54 8.54 -0.18
CA ASN A 40 -18.37 8.97 -0.93
C ASN A 40 -17.17 9.18 0.03
N SER A 41 -17.06 8.31 1.04
CA SER A 41 -16.01 8.33 2.05
C SER A 41 -14.71 7.94 1.36
N LYS A 42 -13.77 8.87 1.37
CA LYS A 42 -12.45 8.68 0.78
C LYS A 42 -11.74 7.60 1.60
N PRO A 43 -11.14 6.57 0.96
CA PRO A 43 -10.51 5.49 1.70
C PRO A 43 -9.28 5.99 2.45
N ASN A 44 -9.06 5.45 3.63
CA ASN A 44 -7.79 5.58 4.34
C ASN A 44 -6.73 4.71 3.64
N VAL A 45 -5.48 5.16 3.68
CA VAL A 45 -4.34 4.45 3.09
C VAL A 45 -3.38 4.08 4.22
N LEU A 46 -3.12 2.79 4.39
CA LEU A 46 -2.12 2.28 5.33
C LEU A 46 -1.03 1.55 4.55
N ILE A 47 0.21 1.98 4.72
CA ILE A 47 1.40 1.34 4.15
C ILE A 47 2.14 0.63 5.26
N LEU A 48 2.26 -0.70 5.16
CA LEU A 48 3.05 -1.54 6.05
C LEU A 48 4.30 -1.99 5.29
N LEU A 49 5.46 -1.44 5.62
CA LEU A 49 6.70 -1.64 4.88
C LEU A 49 7.78 -2.23 5.79
N ALA A 50 8.16 -3.48 5.51
CA ALA A 50 9.33 -4.12 6.13
C ALA A 50 10.63 -3.59 5.50
N ASP A 51 11.74 -3.64 6.25
CA ASP A 51 13.06 -3.28 5.75
C ASP A 51 13.91 -4.54 5.57
N ASN A 52 14.27 -4.88 4.34
CA ASN A 52 14.97 -6.11 3.95
C ASN A 52 14.19 -7.43 4.14
N TRP A 53 12.85 -7.38 4.06
CA TRP A 53 12.06 -8.62 3.91
C TRP A 53 12.08 -9.12 2.47
N ALA A 54 12.55 -10.35 2.26
CA ALA A 54 12.66 -10.97 0.95
C ALA A 54 11.61 -12.06 0.75
N ALA A 55 11.04 -12.13 -0.45
CA ALA A 55 10.38 -13.35 -0.92
C ALA A 55 11.45 -14.46 -1.04
N PRO A 56 11.15 -15.72 -0.66
CA PRO A 56 9.82 -16.28 -0.38
C PRO A 56 9.48 -16.42 1.12
N HIS A 57 10.10 -15.65 2.01
CA HIS A 57 10.08 -15.91 3.46
C HIS A 57 8.79 -15.46 4.16
N ALA A 58 7.65 -16.01 3.75
CA ALA A 58 6.32 -15.80 4.36
C ALA A 58 5.50 -17.10 4.28
N SER A 59 4.60 -17.35 5.25
CA SER A 59 3.81 -18.59 5.27
C SER A 59 2.94 -18.78 4.01
N ILE A 60 2.27 -17.72 3.52
CA ILE A 60 1.47 -17.80 2.29
C ILE A 60 2.31 -18.06 1.02
N MET A 61 3.62 -17.81 1.07
CA MET A 61 4.55 -18.09 -0.03
C MET A 61 5.09 -19.53 -0.01
N GLY A 62 4.68 -20.34 0.98
CA GLY A 62 5.04 -21.75 1.11
C GLY A 62 6.17 -22.02 2.11
N ASP A 63 6.74 -20.98 2.74
CA ASP A 63 7.73 -21.17 3.81
C ASP A 63 7.04 -21.80 5.04
N ARG A 64 7.52 -22.99 5.43
CA ARG A 64 6.92 -23.78 6.52
C ARG A 64 7.46 -23.44 7.91
N SER A 65 8.55 -22.66 7.97
CA SER A 65 9.24 -22.33 9.21
C SER A 65 8.69 -21.04 9.81
N VAL A 66 8.56 -20.00 9.00
CA VAL A 66 8.08 -18.69 9.45
C VAL A 66 6.54 -18.64 9.54
N LYS A 67 6.02 -17.92 10.54
CA LYS A 67 4.58 -17.68 10.69
C LYS A 67 4.26 -16.21 10.48
N THR A 68 3.47 -15.92 9.44
CA THR A 68 3.04 -14.55 9.13
C THR A 68 1.52 -14.44 9.02
N PRO A 69 0.75 -14.73 10.10
CA PRO A 69 -0.70 -14.78 10.05
C PRO A 69 -1.35 -13.44 9.66
N THR A 70 -0.75 -12.30 10.00
CA THR A 70 -1.29 -10.98 9.62
C THR A 70 -1.14 -10.78 8.11
N PHE A 71 0.06 -10.95 7.57
CA PHE A 71 0.32 -10.83 6.13
C PHE A 71 -0.51 -11.83 5.31
N ASP A 72 -0.58 -13.08 5.78
CA ASP A 72 -1.44 -14.12 5.22
C ASP A 72 -2.91 -13.67 5.15
N SER A 73 -3.43 -13.05 6.21
CA SER A 73 -4.80 -12.56 6.27
C SER A 73 -5.04 -11.41 5.30
N ILE A 74 -4.11 -10.44 5.23
CA ILE A 74 -4.19 -9.32 4.28
C ILE A 74 -4.20 -9.86 2.84
N ALA A 75 -3.29 -10.78 2.53
CA ALA A 75 -3.17 -11.36 1.20
C ALA A 75 -4.40 -12.17 0.79
N ARG A 76 -5.01 -12.93 1.71
CA ARG A 76 -6.26 -13.68 1.45
C ARG A 76 -7.48 -12.80 1.26
N ASN A 77 -7.49 -11.61 1.87
CA ASN A 77 -8.59 -10.65 1.77
C ASN A 77 -8.33 -9.52 0.78
N GLY A 78 -7.29 -9.64 -0.05
CA GLY A 78 -6.86 -8.60 -0.97
C GLY A 78 -6.32 -9.15 -2.29
N VAL A 79 -5.51 -8.34 -2.96
CA VAL A 79 -4.79 -8.75 -4.17
C VAL A 79 -3.34 -9.03 -3.79
N TYR A 80 -2.90 -10.26 -4.06
CA TYR A 80 -1.55 -10.72 -3.78
C TYR A 80 -0.75 -10.82 -5.09
N PHE A 81 0.34 -10.05 -5.19
CA PHE A 81 1.23 -10.07 -6.35
C PHE A 81 2.37 -11.07 -6.13
N THR A 82 2.40 -12.13 -6.93
CA THR A 82 3.46 -13.15 -6.91
C THR A 82 4.73 -12.74 -7.65
N ASN A 83 4.65 -11.68 -8.46
CA ASN A 83 5.74 -11.15 -9.28
C ASN A 83 5.90 -9.64 -9.04
N ALA A 84 6.41 -9.29 -7.86
CA ALA A 84 6.68 -7.90 -7.46
C ALA A 84 8.18 -7.72 -7.16
N PHE A 85 8.82 -6.75 -7.81
CA PHE A 85 10.25 -6.51 -7.71
C PHE A 85 10.54 -5.05 -7.34
N CYS A 86 11.48 -4.82 -6.43
CA CYS A 86 12.01 -3.49 -6.21
C CYS A 86 12.88 -3.05 -7.40
N GLN A 87 12.87 -1.76 -7.73
CA GLN A 87 13.68 -1.27 -8.84
C GLN A 87 15.16 -1.12 -8.47
N ILE A 88 15.45 -0.85 -7.19
CA ILE A 88 16.80 -0.81 -6.64
C ILE A 88 16.79 -1.56 -5.30
N PRO A 89 17.62 -2.60 -5.11
CA PRO A 89 17.71 -3.34 -3.85
C PRO A 89 18.56 -2.59 -2.80
N SER A 90 18.19 -1.34 -2.50
CA SER A 90 18.82 -0.50 -1.46
C SER A 90 17.79 0.44 -0.82
N CYS A 91 17.88 0.69 0.49
CA CYS A 91 16.82 1.28 1.31
C CYS A 91 16.33 2.65 0.81
N SER A 92 17.17 3.71 0.90
CA SER A 92 16.82 5.07 0.43
C SER A 92 16.30 5.10 -1.02
N PRO A 93 17.01 4.50 -2.01
CA PRO A 93 16.54 4.55 -3.39
C PRO A 93 15.23 3.81 -3.62
N SER A 94 15.05 2.61 -3.04
CA SER A 94 13.81 1.84 -3.17
C SER A 94 12.61 2.62 -2.64
N ARG A 95 12.77 3.23 -1.45
CA ARG A 95 11.75 4.08 -0.83
C ARG A 95 11.50 5.34 -1.65
N ALA A 96 12.53 5.95 -2.26
CA ALA A 96 12.37 7.11 -3.13
C ALA A 96 11.51 6.79 -4.35
N VAL A 97 11.76 5.66 -5.01
CA VAL A 97 10.95 5.17 -6.13
C VAL A 97 9.50 4.98 -5.70
N LEU A 98 9.27 4.29 -4.57
CA LEU A 98 7.92 4.05 -4.06
C LEU A 98 7.17 5.35 -3.70
N LEU A 99 7.86 6.30 -3.05
CA LEU A 99 7.25 7.56 -2.62
C LEU A 99 6.93 8.50 -3.77
N THR A 100 7.77 8.52 -4.81
CA THR A 100 7.64 9.46 -5.94
C THR A 100 6.92 8.90 -7.15
N GLY A 101 6.83 7.56 -7.27
CA GLY A 101 6.37 6.89 -8.48
C GLY A 101 7.30 7.06 -9.69
N ARG A 102 8.52 7.59 -9.49
CA ARG A 102 9.50 7.79 -10.56
C ARG A 102 10.45 6.61 -10.68
N VAL A 103 11.01 6.46 -11.87
CA VAL A 103 12.11 5.54 -12.10
C VAL A 103 13.41 6.11 -11.51
N ALA A 104 14.24 5.22 -10.98
CA ALA A 104 15.46 5.49 -10.23
C ALA A 104 16.38 6.53 -10.86
N HIS A 105 16.64 6.45 -12.15
CA HIS A 105 17.56 7.35 -12.84
C HIS A 105 17.04 8.80 -12.91
N GLN A 106 15.75 9.04 -12.63
CA GLN A 106 15.17 10.38 -12.53
C GLN A 106 15.25 10.96 -11.11
N LEU A 107 15.74 10.18 -10.13
CA LEU A 107 15.78 10.56 -8.72
C LEU A 107 17.12 11.14 -8.27
N GLU A 108 18.10 11.22 -9.17
CA GLU A 108 19.39 11.87 -8.90
C GLU A 108 20.02 11.37 -7.59
N VAL A 109 20.35 12.28 -6.66
CA VAL A 109 20.97 11.94 -5.37
C VAL A 109 20.04 11.14 -4.46
N ALA A 110 18.71 11.21 -4.64
CA ALA A 110 17.77 10.37 -3.90
C ALA A 110 17.89 8.88 -4.28
N ALA A 111 18.51 8.57 -5.42
CA ALA A 111 18.82 7.19 -5.82
C ALA A 111 20.08 6.61 -5.14
N ASN A 112 20.69 7.32 -4.20
CA ASN A 112 21.84 6.85 -3.43
C ASN A 112 21.48 6.52 -1.98
N LEU A 113 22.08 5.46 -1.44
CA LEU A 113 22.05 5.20 -0.01
C LEU A 113 22.74 6.37 0.71
N TRP A 114 22.12 6.90 1.77
CA TRP A 114 22.57 8.12 2.46
C TRP A 114 22.58 9.40 1.62
N GLY A 115 21.94 9.40 0.45
CA GLY A 115 21.82 10.56 -0.41
C GLY A 115 20.96 11.68 0.20
N GLN A 116 20.64 12.66 -0.63
CA GLN A 116 19.72 13.74 -0.29
C GLN A 116 18.41 13.58 -1.07
N PHE A 117 17.27 13.68 -0.38
CA PHE A 117 15.98 13.76 -1.05
C PHE A 117 15.79 15.17 -1.62
N PRO A 118 15.59 15.34 -2.93
CA PRO A 118 15.47 16.67 -3.50
C PRO A 118 14.14 17.33 -3.12
N ASP A 119 14.22 18.58 -2.65
CA ASP A 119 13.07 19.38 -2.19
C ASP A 119 11.97 19.60 -3.24
N GLN A 120 12.31 19.41 -4.53
CA GLN A 120 11.40 19.67 -5.65
C GLN A 120 10.55 18.45 -6.03
N GLN A 121 10.77 17.28 -5.41
CA GLN A 121 10.08 16.06 -5.79
C GLN A 121 8.70 15.95 -5.14
N TRP A 122 7.69 15.66 -5.97
CA TRP A 122 6.38 15.26 -5.47
C TRP A 122 6.44 13.84 -4.93
N THR A 123 5.76 13.62 -3.81
CA THR A 123 5.50 12.28 -3.27
C THR A 123 4.01 12.01 -3.20
N PHE A 124 3.59 10.75 -3.25
CA PHE A 124 2.18 10.42 -3.15
C PHE A 124 1.55 10.87 -1.80
N PRO A 125 2.23 10.81 -0.63
CA PRO A 125 1.67 11.37 0.60
C PRO A 125 1.49 12.89 0.49
N LEU A 126 2.46 13.61 -0.10
CA LEU A 126 2.32 15.05 -0.32
C LEU A 126 1.15 15.37 -1.24
N ALA A 127 0.96 14.59 -2.32
CA ALA A 127 -0.17 14.73 -3.23
C ALA A 127 -1.51 14.48 -2.52
N LEU A 128 -1.62 13.44 -1.68
CA LEU A 128 -2.82 13.16 -0.89
C LEU A 128 -3.13 14.30 0.09
N SER A 129 -2.12 14.84 0.78
CA SER A 129 -2.28 15.95 1.72
C SER A 129 -2.76 17.25 1.06
N ARG A 130 -2.44 17.45 -0.22
CA ARG A 130 -2.84 18.61 -1.02
C ARG A 130 -4.08 18.37 -1.88
N SER A 131 -4.66 17.17 -1.81
CA SER A 131 -5.91 16.86 -2.50
C SER A 131 -7.08 17.63 -1.89
N SER A 132 -8.21 17.71 -2.60
CA SER A 132 -9.43 18.34 -2.05
C SER A 132 -9.93 17.67 -0.76
N ALA A 133 -9.57 16.40 -0.56
CA ALA A 133 -9.90 15.65 0.66
C ALA A 133 -8.94 15.94 1.82
N SER A 134 -7.83 16.65 1.57
CA SER A 134 -6.88 17.12 2.59
C SER A 134 -6.43 16.02 3.57
N TYR A 135 -5.92 14.90 3.04
CA TYR A 135 -5.55 13.74 3.84
C TYR A 135 -4.60 14.11 4.97
N GLN A 136 -4.84 13.58 6.17
CA GLN A 136 -3.85 13.60 7.24
C GLN A 136 -2.74 12.59 6.89
N VAL A 137 -1.47 13.03 6.88
CA VAL A 137 -0.34 12.18 6.45
C VAL A 137 0.67 11.97 7.56
N GLY A 138 1.00 10.72 7.85
CA GLY A 138 1.90 10.39 8.96
C GLY A 138 2.84 9.24 8.63
N TYR A 139 3.93 9.15 9.35
CA TYR A 139 4.79 7.98 9.35
C TYR A 139 5.32 7.71 10.75
N MET A 140 5.72 6.46 10.99
CA MET A 140 6.49 6.08 12.17
C MET A 140 7.72 5.28 11.75
N ILE A 141 8.72 5.28 12.65
CA ILE A 141 9.99 4.55 12.49
C ILE A 141 10.80 5.04 11.28
N LYS A 142 10.73 4.39 10.11
CA LYS A 142 11.49 4.74 8.90
C LYS A 142 10.57 5.25 7.79
N GLY A 143 10.63 6.55 7.50
CA GLY A 143 10.07 7.14 6.29
C GLY A 143 10.95 6.82 5.06
N TRP A 144 11.51 7.84 4.41
CA TRP A 144 12.44 7.66 3.27
C TRP A 144 13.87 7.22 3.63
N GLY A 145 14.32 7.44 4.87
CA GLY A 145 15.74 7.38 5.29
C GLY A 145 16.52 6.10 4.90
N PRO A 146 17.87 6.11 5.07
CA PRO A 146 18.60 6.93 6.05
C PRO A 146 19.24 8.24 5.54
N GLY A 147 18.93 8.67 4.32
CA GLY A 147 19.48 9.92 3.76
C GLY A 147 19.00 11.21 4.45
N ARG A 148 19.49 12.35 3.96
CA ARG A 148 19.11 13.69 4.41
C ARG A 148 17.97 14.26 3.57
N TYR A 149 17.04 14.95 4.20
CA TYR A 149 16.00 15.72 3.51
C TYR A 149 16.12 17.18 3.97
N LEU A 150 16.33 18.10 3.03
CA LEU A 150 16.43 19.54 3.28
C LEU A 150 15.16 20.23 2.75
N GLY A 151 15.00 21.54 2.99
CA GLY A 151 13.75 22.20 2.64
C GLY A 151 13.79 23.72 2.51
N GLU A 152 13.77 24.23 1.28
CA GLU A 152 13.17 25.54 0.86
C GLU A 152 11.90 25.37 -0.02
N ARG A 153 11.54 24.15 -0.43
CA ARG A 153 10.14 23.79 -0.82
C ARG A 153 9.43 22.91 0.22
N HIS A 154 10.20 22.52 1.23
CA HIS A 154 9.73 22.07 2.54
C HIS A 154 9.92 23.18 3.62
N THR A 155 10.13 24.45 3.21
CA THR A 155 9.96 25.62 4.10
C THR A 155 8.49 25.83 4.39
N PHE A 156 8.06 25.22 5.48
CA PHE A 156 7.20 25.76 6.53
C PHE A 156 6.98 24.58 7.51
N GLY A 157 8.04 24.16 8.19
CA GLY A 157 7.94 23.26 9.35
C GLY A 157 7.35 21.85 9.10
N LYS A 158 7.46 21.25 7.90
CA LYS A 158 6.87 19.94 7.58
C LYS A 158 7.81 19.07 6.71
N PRO A 159 7.84 17.73 6.85
CA PRO A 159 9.01 16.91 7.25
C PRO A 159 9.31 15.80 6.22
N ASN A 160 10.01 14.73 6.63
CA ASN A 160 10.31 13.51 5.87
C ASN A 160 9.34 13.23 4.69
N PRO A 161 9.83 12.79 3.51
CA PRO A 161 9.01 12.48 2.33
C PRO A 161 7.74 11.62 2.54
N ALA A 162 7.69 10.83 3.62
CA ALA A 162 6.56 9.99 4.00
C ALA A 162 5.46 10.68 4.84
N GLY A 163 5.67 11.90 5.35
CA GLY A 163 4.68 12.64 6.16
C GLY A 163 5.21 13.12 7.53
N PHE A 164 4.31 13.35 8.48
CA PHE A 164 4.64 13.73 9.88
C PHE A 164 5.10 12.53 10.69
N LYS A 165 6.25 12.67 11.37
CA LYS A 165 6.68 11.62 12.29
C LYS A 165 5.72 11.58 13.47
N THR A 166 5.26 10.38 13.83
CA THR A 166 4.52 10.12 15.07
C THR A 166 5.22 9.03 15.87
N GLU A 167 4.99 9.02 17.18
CA GLU A 167 5.58 8.03 18.09
C GLU A 167 4.88 6.68 17.99
N SER A 168 3.57 6.66 17.71
CA SER A 168 2.79 5.46 17.43
C SER A 168 1.70 5.72 16.39
N PHE A 169 0.97 4.67 16.00
CA PHE A 169 -0.18 4.78 15.12
C PHE A 169 -1.40 5.38 15.84
N GLU A 170 -1.60 5.05 17.11
CA GLU A 170 -2.68 5.58 17.95
C GLU A 170 -2.53 7.10 18.14
N ALA A 171 -1.31 7.56 18.45
CA ALA A 171 -1.01 8.99 18.54
C ALA A 171 -1.23 9.70 17.19
N PHE A 172 -1.05 9.00 16.07
CA PHE A 172 -1.40 9.56 14.76
C PHE A 172 -2.92 9.69 14.60
N LEU A 173 -3.69 8.65 14.94
CA LEU A 173 -5.16 8.65 14.83
C LEU A 173 -5.81 9.79 15.60
N GLU A 174 -5.27 10.15 16.77
CA GLU A 174 -5.71 11.32 17.56
C GLU A 174 -5.61 12.65 16.79
N THR A 175 -4.73 12.73 15.79
CA THR A 175 -4.55 13.93 14.94
C THR A 175 -5.41 13.94 13.69
N VAL A 176 -6.05 12.81 13.34
CA VAL A 176 -6.77 12.65 12.05
C VAL A 176 -8.11 13.39 12.07
N GLY A 177 -8.86 13.29 13.17
CA GLY A 177 -10.25 13.77 13.22
C GLY A 177 -11.13 13.07 12.18
N ASP A 178 -11.99 13.82 11.50
CA ASP A 178 -12.91 13.28 10.47
C ASP A 178 -12.28 13.20 9.07
N LYS A 179 -10.98 13.50 8.93
CA LYS A 179 -10.29 13.49 7.64
C LYS A 179 -9.93 12.07 7.23
N PRO A 180 -9.85 11.76 5.92
CA PRO A 180 -9.17 10.55 5.50
C PRO A 180 -7.66 10.68 5.82
N PHE A 181 -6.98 9.54 5.96
CA PHE A 181 -5.56 9.53 6.29
C PHE A 181 -4.72 8.67 5.35
N CYS A 182 -3.43 8.98 5.31
CA CYS A 182 -2.38 8.12 4.75
C CYS A 182 -1.28 7.93 5.78
N PHE A 183 -1.08 6.69 6.23
CA PHE A 183 -0.09 6.37 7.26
C PHE A 183 0.97 5.40 6.74
N TRP A 184 2.24 5.73 6.96
CA TRP A 184 3.41 4.95 6.59
C TRP A 184 4.06 4.32 7.82
N PHE A 185 3.86 3.02 8.00
CA PHE A 185 4.61 2.21 8.94
C PHE A 185 5.82 1.59 8.24
N GLY A 186 6.99 2.20 8.36
CA GLY A 186 8.23 1.64 7.84
C GLY A 186 9.04 1.00 8.96
N SER A 187 8.88 -0.31 9.18
CA SER A 187 9.59 -1.02 10.24
C SER A 187 11.11 -1.02 10.01
N HIS A 188 11.87 -1.27 11.07
CA HIS A 188 13.27 -1.69 10.92
C HIS A 188 13.35 -3.17 10.57
N ASP A 189 12.36 -3.97 10.91
CA ASP A 189 12.44 -5.42 10.80
C ASP A 189 12.14 -5.87 9.35
N PRO A 190 12.83 -6.90 8.81
CA PRO A 190 13.91 -7.70 9.41
C PRO A 190 15.34 -7.23 9.06
N HIS A 191 15.62 -5.92 9.03
CA HIS A 191 16.97 -5.40 8.82
C HIS A 191 17.88 -5.77 10.00
N ARG A 192 19.16 -6.06 9.73
CA ARG A 192 20.15 -6.38 10.77
C ARG A 192 20.39 -5.20 11.76
N PRO A 193 20.88 -5.47 12.98
CA PRO A 193 21.09 -6.79 13.59
C PRO A 193 19.76 -7.50 13.91
N TRP A 194 19.80 -8.83 14.01
CA TRP A 194 18.62 -9.64 14.34
C TRP A 194 18.63 -9.98 15.83
N GLU A 195 17.82 -9.26 16.58
CA GLU A 195 17.76 -9.23 18.05
C GLU A 195 16.31 -9.31 18.56
N ALA A 196 15.43 -9.95 17.79
CA ALA A 196 14.03 -10.19 18.16
C ALA A 196 13.89 -10.77 19.58
N GLU A 197 12.75 -10.48 20.19
CA GLU A 197 12.39 -10.99 21.50
C GLU A 197 12.13 -12.52 21.45
N LYS A 198 12.36 -13.21 22.57
CA LYS A 198 12.38 -14.70 22.63
C LYS A 198 11.07 -15.33 22.15
N GLU A 199 9.94 -14.66 22.35
CA GLU A 199 8.63 -15.10 21.89
C GLU A 199 8.58 -15.29 20.36
N PHE A 200 9.31 -14.47 19.60
CA PHE A 200 9.35 -14.55 18.14
C PHE A 200 10.24 -15.68 17.63
N TYR A 201 10.94 -16.40 18.50
CA TYR A 201 11.63 -17.64 18.13
C TYR A 201 10.73 -18.88 18.27
N ARG A 202 9.54 -18.75 18.85
CA ARG A 202 8.68 -19.89 19.16
C ARG A 202 8.24 -20.63 17.88
N GLY A 203 8.70 -21.86 17.75
CA GLY A 203 8.37 -22.75 16.62
C GLY A 203 9.38 -22.71 15.48
N LEU A 204 10.42 -21.87 15.56
CA LEU A 204 11.54 -21.89 14.63
C LEU A 204 12.54 -22.98 15.03
N ASP A 205 13.11 -23.67 14.04
CA ASP A 205 14.06 -24.77 14.24
C ASP A 205 15.11 -24.75 13.13
N ALA A 206 16.35 -24.44 13.49
CA ALA A 206 17.47 -24.32 12.55
C ALA A 206 17.76 -25.63 11.79
N SER A 207 17.38 -26.79 12.34
CA SER A 207 17.53 -28.07 11.64
C SER A 207 16.50 -28.28 10.53
N LYS A 208 15.41 -27.50 10.53
CA LYS A 208 14.27 -27.63 9.60
C LYS A 208 14.16 -26.49 8.60
N VAL A 209 14.90 -25.40 8.78
CA VAL A 209 14.91 -24.31 7.79
C VAL A 209 15.48 -24.78 6.46
N GLU A 210 14.86 -24.34 5.38
CA GLU A 210 15.39 -24.51 4.03
C GLU A 210 16.46 -23.44 3.80
N VAL A 211 17.68 -23.87 3.45
CA VAL A 211 18.77 -22.94 3.14
C VAL A 211 18.68 -22.61 1.65
N PRO A 212 18.53 -21.32 1.27
CA PRO A 212 18.54 -20.93 -0.14
C PRO A 212 19.80 -21.43 -0.85
N SER A 213 19.67 -21.91 -2.09
CA SER A 213 20.76 -22.58 -2.81
C SER A 213 21.97 -21.69 -3.12
N TYR A 214 21.81 -20.37 -3.02
CA TYR A 214 22.89 -19.39 -3.16
C TYR A 214 23.64 -19.12 -1.84
N LEU A 215 23.24 -19.75 -0.73
CA LEU A 215 23.94 -19.71 0.56
C LEU A 215 24.53 -21.10 0.89
N PRO A 216 25.64 -21.15 1.65
CA PRO A 216 26.18 -22.42 2.09
C PRO A 216 25.30 -23.05 3.18
N ASP A 217 25.01 -24.33 3.04
CA ASP A 217 24.33 -25.11 4.08
C ASP A 217 25.29 -25.37 5.25
N HIS A 218 25.27 -24.46 6.22
CA HIS A 218 26.15 -24.47 7.39
C HIS A 218 25.35 -24.12 8.66
N PRO A 219 25.67 -24.70 9.84
CA PRO A 219 24.95 -24.42 11.09
C PRO A 219 24.81 -22.93 11.41
N THR A 220 25.84 -22.13 11.15
CA THR A 220 25.80 -20.66 11.32
C THR A 220 24.76 -20.00 10.41
N VAL A 221 24.70 -20.39 9.14
CA VAL A 221 23.74 -19.82 8.17
C VAL A 221 22.31 -20.21 8.54
N ARG A 222 22.10 -21.48 8.92
CA ARG A 222 20.81 -21.97 9.41
C ARG A 222 20.33 -21.19 10.64
N LYS A 223 21.23 -20.91 11.58
CA LYS A 223 20.94 -20.06 12.74
C LYS A 223 20.57 -18.64 12.32
N GLU A 224 21.35 -18.05 11.42
CA GLU A 224 21.08 -16.70 10.89
C GLU A 224 19.72 -16.60 10.19
N ILE A 225 19.30 -17.63 9.44
CA ILE A 225 17.96 -17.70 8.84
C ILE A 225 16.88 -17.72 9.94
N VAL A 226 17.09 -18.46 11.03
CA VAL A 226 16.16 -18.46 12.17
C VAL A 226 16.09 -17.09 12.85
N ASP A 227 17.22 -16.43 13.07
CA ASP A 227 17.26 -15.09 13.66
C ASP A 227 16.51 -14.08 12.76
N TYR A 228 16.71 -14.16 11.44
CA TYR A 228 15.97 -13.41 10.43
C TYR A 228 14.46 -13.68 10.47
N TYR A 229 14.04 -14.95 10.56
CA TYR A 229 12.64 -15.32 10.64
C TYR A 229 11.98 -14.80 11.92
N ALA A 230 12.69 -14.75 13.05
CA ALA A 230 12.15 -14.16 14.26
C ALA A 230 11.78 -12.69 14.05
N GLU A 231 12.61 -11.90 13.35
CA GLU A 231 12.29 -10.51 12.99
C GLU A 231 11.13 -10.39 12.00
N VAL A 232 11.00 -11.32 11.05
CA VAL A 232 9.83 -11.37 10.16
C VAL A 232 8.55 -11.60 10.97
N GLN A 233 8.55 -12.52 11.94
CA GLN A 233 7.39 -12.76 12.81
C GLN A 233 7.09 -11.54 13.70
N LYS A 234 8.12 -10.83 14.15
CA LYS A 234 7.97 -9.57 14.89
C LYS A 234 7.30 -8.49 14.05
N PHE A 235 7.77 -8.29 12.82
CA PHE A 235 7.15 -7.36 11.87
C PHE A 235 5.67 -7.70 11.61
N ASP A 236 5.36 -8.98 11.37
CA ASP A 236 3.98 -9.43 11.16
C ASP A 236 3.10 -9.16 12.38
N SER A 237 3.63 -9.35 13.60
CA SER A 237 2.92 -9.02 14.84
C SER A 237 2.68 -7.52 14.99
N GLN A 238 3.67 -6.66 14.71
CA GLN A 238 3.51 -5.20 14.74
C GLN A 238 2.43 -4.74 13.76
N CYS A 239 2.42 -5.29 12.55
CA CYS A 239 1.36 -5.05 11.57
C CYS A 239 -0.02 -5.45 12.11
N GLY A 240 -0.09 -6.58 12.81
CA GLY A 240 -1.31 -7.07 13.43
C GLY A 240 -1.88 -6.10 14.45
N GLU A 241 -1.03 -5.52 15.31
CA GLU A 241 -1.46 -4.50 16.28
C GLU A 241 -1.96 -3.23 15.60
N ILE A 242 -1.24 -2.71 14.59
CA ILE A 242 -1.69 -1.53 13.82
C ILE A 242 -3.06 -1.76 13.18
N ILE A 243 -3.30 -2.94 12.61
CA ILE A 243 -4.58 -3.29 11.98
C ILE A 243 -5.70 -3.43 13.02
N LYS A 244 -5.39 -3.92 14.24
CA LYS A 244 -6.38 -3.99 15.33
C LYS A 244 -6.86 -2.61 15.74
N SER A 245 -6.00 -1.60 15.74
CA SER A 245 -6.36 -0.21 16.05
C SER A 245 -7.31 0.43 15.02
N LEU A 246 -7.61 -0.23 13.90
CA LEU A 246 -8.60 0.22 12.91
C LEU A 246 -10.01 -0.33 13.13
N LYS A 247 -10.20 -1.27 14.05
CA LYS A 247 -11.47 -1.98 14.29
C LYS A 247 -12.16 -1.46 15.55
#